data_AF-A0ABD0SMZ6-F1
#
_entry.id   AF-A0ABD0SMZ6-F1
#
_cell.length_a   1.000
_cell.length_b   1.000
_cell.length_c   1.000
_cell.angle_alpha   90.00
_cell.angle_beta   90.00
_cell.angle_gamma   90.00
#
_symmetry.space_group_name_H-M   'P 1'
#
loop_
_entity.id
_entity.type
_entity.pdbx_description
1 polymer ?
#
loop_
_entity_poly.entity_id
_entity_poly.type
_entity_poly.pdbx_seq_one_letter_code
_entity_poly.pdbx_strand_id
1 'polypeptide(L)'
;MSRSKWDYRDVSVLLQAIRNFLLGRKHTLHPRFPCKVSARSIPCPDIPRSPEDKYSAMYYHQRNPFQSVKPPVVAPVALGNKKEKIKPESVKLPGLPTPGAPWWWDGHSYFECTSPAPEPPPPPCPPMTQAAPREPTPCDPPPAPTCPPSVPPCQPCPPCPPSPDKRC
;
A
#
# COMPACT_ATOMS: atom_id res chain seq x y z
N MET A 1 -9.88 -19.97 41.33
CA MET A 1 -9.31 -18.60 41.32
C MET A 1 -10.39 -17.63 41.77
N SER A 2 -10.30 -17.12 43.01
CA SER A 2 -11.28 -16.18 43.54
C SER A 2 -11.13 -14.84 42.80
N ARG A 3 -12.22 -14.35 42.20
CA ARG A 3 -12.25 -12.98 41.69
C ARG A 3 -12.22 -12.06 42.90
N SER A 4 -11.08 -11.47 43.19
CA SER A 4 -11.01 -10.36 44.12
C SER A 4 -11.90 -9.24 43.55
N LYS A 5 -13.07 -9.04 44.17
CA LYS A 5 -14.03 -8.00 43.85
C LYS A 5 -13.47 -6.68 44.35
N TRP A 6 -12.49 -6.14 43.64
CA TRP A 6 -11.98 -4.81 43.89
C TRP A 6 -13.02 -3.81 43.40
N ASP A 7 -13.60 -3.05 44.32
CA ASP A 7 -14.42 -1.92 43.97
C ASP A 7 -13.49 -0.84 43.41
N TYR A 8 -13.57 -0.58 42.11
CA TYR A 8 -12.93 0.60 41.54
C TYR A 8 -13.51 1.80 42.27
N ARG A 9 -12.67 2.71 42.79
CA ARG A 9 -13.16 3.96 43.36
C ARG A 9 -13.80 4.81 42.25
N ASP A 10 -15.07 4.54 41.98
CA ASP A 10 -15.94 5.33 41.13
C ASP A 10 -17.00 5.99 42.01
N VAL A 11 -17.73 6.92 41.42
CA VAL A 11 -18.82 7.64 42.08
C VAL A 11 -20.00 6.69 42.31
N SER A 12 -20.94 7.02 43.20
CA SER A 12 -22.16 6.23 43.41
C SER A 12 -22.95 6.03 42.11
N VAL A 13 -23.70 4.93 42.00
CA VAL A 13 -24.45 4.53 40.79
C VAL A 13 -25.35 5.66 40.26
N LEU A 14 -25.98 6.43 41.15
CA LEU A 14 -26.82 7.57 40.79
C LEU A 14 -26.01 8.68 40.10
N LEU A 15 -24.87 9.05 40.67
CA LEU A 15 -23.99 10.07 40.09
C LEU A 15 -23.34 9.59 38.79
N GLN A 16 -23.08 8.29 38.65
CA GLN A 16 -22.64 7.71 37.38
C GLN A 16 -23.73 7.85 36.30
N ALA A 17 -25.00 7.62 36.64
CA ALA A 17 -26.11 7.78 35.70
C ALA A 17 -26.27 9.23 35.26
N ILE A 18 -26.23 10.19 36.20
CA ILE A 18 -26.27 11.62 35.90
C ILE A 18 -25.10 12.01 34.99
N ARG A 19 -23.88 11.55 35.30
CA ARG A 19 -22.68 11.79 34.48
C ARG A 19 -22.84 11.25 33.06
N ASN A 20 -23.32 10.02 32.91
CA ASN A 20 -23.50 9.40 31.60
C ASN A 20 -24.61 10.09 30.78
N PHE A 21 -25.66 10.55 31.47
CA PHE A 21 -26.74 11.32 30.85
C PHE A 21 -26.24 12.67 30.32
N LEU A 22 -25.52 13.44 31.13
CA LEU A 22 -24.97 14.75 30.73
C LEU A 22 -23.92 14.65 29.61
N LEU A 23 -23.16 13.55 29.56
CA LEU A 23 -22.16 13.32 28.51
C LEU A 23 -22.74 12.76 27.21
N GLY A 24 -23.99 12.29 27.21
CA GLY A 24 -24.59 11.57 26.07
C GLY A 24 -23.88 10.24 25.73
N ARG A 25 -22.98 9.77 26.59
CA ARG A 25 -22.19 8.54 26.40
C ARG A 25 -21.75 7.97 27.74
N LYS A 26 -21.42 6.67 27.76
CA LYS A 26 -20.83 6.03 28.94
C LYS A 26 -19.45 6.62 29.23
N HIS A 27 -19.28 7.16 30.43
CA HIS A 27 -18.00 7.72 30.85
C HIS A 27 -16.95 6.62 31.06
N THR A 28 -15.81 6.77 30.39
CA THR A 28 -14.64 5.90 30.58
C THR A 28 -13.75 6.51 31.66
N LEU A 29 -13.46 5.75 32.72
CA LEU A 29 -12.59 6.19 33.81
C LEU A 29 -11.16 6.41 33.29
N HIS A 30 -10.70 7.65 33.37
CA HIS A 30 -9.31 8.03 33.05
C HIS A 30 -8.26 7.57 34.09
N PRO A 31 -8.57 7.51 35.40
CA PRO A 31 -7.58 7.09 36.40
C PRO A 31 -7.06 5.68 36.14
N ARG A 32 -5.75 5.52 36.36
CA ARG A 32 -5.06 4.24 36.25
C ARG A 32 -5.24 3.45 37.54
N PHE A 33 -6.05 2.41 37.50
CA PHE A 33 -6.29 1.54 38.66
C PHE A 33 -5.20 0.46 38.77
N PRO A 34 -4.68 0.17 39.97
CA PRO A 34 -3.56 -0.75 40.15
C PRO A 34 -3.83 -2.15 39.60
N CYS A 35 -5.08 -2.62 39.59
CA CYS A 35 -5.45 -3.93 39.05
C CYS A 35 -5.60 -3.95 37.51
N LYS A 36 -5.75 -2.78 36.87
CA LYS A 36 -5.83 -2.64 35.40
C LYS A 36 -4.51 -2.19 34.78
N VAL A 37 -3.51 -1.92 35.61
CA VAL A 37 -2.15 -1.57 35.19
C VAL A 37 -1.28 -2.78 35.47
N SER A 38 -0.21 -2.95 34.70
CA SER A 38 0.81 -3.93 35.02
C SER A 38 1.35 -3.72 36.44
N ALA A 39 1.75 -4.82 37.09
CA ALA A 39 2.41 -4.74 38.38
C ALA A 39 3.68 -3.87 38.27
N ARG A 40 4.02 -3.18 39.36
CA ARG A 40 5.24 -2.37 39.44
C ARG A 40 6.51 -3.25 39.51
N SER A 41 6.37 -4.50 39.93
CA SER A 41 7.43 -5.50 39.89
C SER A 41 7.49 -6.12 38.50
N ILE A 42 8.61 -5.93 37.81
CA ILE A 42 8.86 -6.50 36.48
C ILE A 42 9.75 -7.73 36.68
N PRO A 43 9.38 -8.92 36.14
CA PRO A 43 10.27 -10.09 36.19
C PRO A 43 11.53 -9.84 35.33
N CYS A 44 12.61 -10.57 35.59
CA CYS A 44 13.80 -10.48 34.74
C CYS A 44 13.41 -10.86 33.29
N PRO A 45 13.59 -9.97 32.29
CA PRO A 45 13.20 -10.27 30.93
C PRO A 45 14.23 -11.18 30.24
N ASP A 46 13.75 -12.18 29.50
CA ASP A 46 14.56 -12.92 28.54
C ASP A 46 14.50 -12.21 27.19
N ILE A 47 15.50 -11.37 26.90
CA ILE A 47 15.54 -10.54 25.70
C ILE A 47 16.24 -11.35 24.60
N PRO A 48 15.59 -11.63 23.46
CA PRO A 48 16.27 -12.33 22.37
C PRO A 48 17.47 -11.51 21.92
N ARG A 49 18.62 -12.18 21.78
CA ARG A 49 19.84 -11.50 21.34
C ARG A 49 19.70 -11.03 19.89
N SER A 50 20.49 -10.02 19.52
CA SER A 50 20.58 -9.51 18.15
C SER A 50 20.85 -10.65 17.14
N PRO A 51 20.41 -10.55 15.87
CA PRO A 51 20.72 -11.54 14.81
C PRO A 51 22.21 -11.83 14.63
N GLU A 52 23.05 -10.98 15.20
CA GLU A 52 24.51 -11.07 15.21
C GLU A 52 25.07 -11.97 16.34
N ASP A 53 24.24 -12.76 17.03
CA ASP A 53 24.63 -13.71 18.08
C ASP A 53 25.43 -14.93 17.58
N LYS A 54 26.09 -14.81 16.43
CA LYS A 54 26.98 -15.85 15.94
C LYS A 54 28.35 -15.64 16.56
N TYR A 55 28.82 -16.64 17.31
CA TYR A 55 30.15 -16.61 17.92
C TYR A 55 31.30 -16.63 16.90
N SER A 56 31.04 -17.08 15.67
CA SER A 56 32.03 -17.19 14.59
C SER A 56 31.65 -16.36 13.37
N ALA A 57 32.66 -15.92 12.61
CA ALA A 57 32.53 -15.22 11.32
C ALA A 57 31.79 -13.87 11.37
N MET A 58 31.73 -13.22 12.53
CA MET A 58 31.12 -11.90 12.71
C MET A 58 32.20 -10.80 12.74
N TYR A 59 32.72 -10.41 11.58
CA TYR A 59 33.71 -9.34 11.49
C TYR A 59 33.05 -7.96 11.43
N TYR A 60 33.53 -6.99 12.20
CA TYR A 60 32.94 -5.64 12.25
C TYR A 60 33.03 -4.90 10.91
N HIS A 61 34.13 -5.08 10.16
CA HIS A 61 34.35 -4.42 8.86
C HIS A 61 33.31 -4.83 7.79
N GLN A 62 32.72 -6.02 7.89
CA GLN A 62 31.70 -6.49 6.95
C GLN A 62 30.31 -5.90 7.23
N ARG A 63 30.06 -5.49 8.47
CA ARG A 63 28.76 -4.99 8.95
C ARG A 63 28.71 -3.48 9.05
N ASN A 64 29.87 -2.82 9.05
CA ASN A 64 29.97 -1.39 9.31
C ASN A 64 29.30 -0.56 8.19
N PRO A 65 28.12 0.05 8.42
CA PRO A 65 27.44 0.82 7.39
C PRO A 65 28.21 2.11 7.06
N PHE A 66 29.02 2.62 8.00
CA PHE A 66 29.79 3.85 7.79
C PHE A 66 30.82 3.70 6.67
N GLN A 67 31.38 2.49 6.48
CA GLN A 67 32.31 2.21 5.38
C GLN A 67 31.59 1.91 4.05
N SER A 68 30.28 1.63 4.07
CA SER A 68 29.47 1.40 2.88
C SER A 68 28.96 2.70 2.23
N VAL A 69 29.02 3.83 2.94
CA VAL A 69 28.57 5.12 2.42
C VAL A 69 29.56 5.60 1.35
N LYS A 70 29.10 5.67 0.11
CA LYS A 70 29.85 6.28 -0.99
C LYS A 70 29.63 7.80 -0.99
N PRO A 71 30.63 8.59 -1.40
CA PRO A 71 30.43 10.02 -1.59
C PRO A 71 29.30 10.26 -2.61
N PRO A 72 28.53 11.36 -2.45
CA PRO A 72 27.42 11.65 -3.34
C PRO A 72 27.93 11.83 -4.78
N VAL A 73 27.23 11.22 -5.72
CA VAL A 73 27.47 11.44 -7.14
C VAL A 73 26.91 12.82 -7.50
N VAL A 74 27.80 13.75 -7.83
CA VAL A 74 27.39 15.09 -8.29
C VAL A 74 26.84 14.95 -9.70
N ALA A 75 25.52 14.97 -9.83
CA ALA A 75 24.88 15.10 -11.14
C ALA A 75 25.30 16.44 -11.77
N PRO A 76 25.59 16.50 -13.08
CA PRO A 76 26.08 17.70 -13.77
C PRO A 76 25.06 18.86 -13.86
N VAL A 77 23.99 18.85 -13.07
CA VAL A 77 22.84 19.77 -13.18
C VAL A 77 23.05 21.08 -12.43
N ALA A 78 24.05 21.21 -11.55
CA ALA A 78 24.29 22.49 -10.83
C ALA A 78 25.76 22.91 -10.66
N LEU A 79 26.73 22.02 -10.90
CA LEU A 79 28.15 22.35 -10.78
C LEU A 79 28.87 21.84 -12.03
N GLY A 80 29.02 22.72 -13.01
CA GLY A 80 29.65 22.41 -14.29
C GLY A 80 31.07 21.90 -14.10
N ASN A 81 31.27 20.59 -14.27
CA ASN A 81 32.59 20.06 -14.59
C ASN A 81 32.91 20.47 -16.03
N LYS A 82 33.78 21.47 -16.14
CA LYS A 82 34.41 21.97 -17.36
C LYS A 82 35.15 20.82 -18.04
N LYS A 83 34.50 19.99 -18.87
CA LYS A 83 35.21 19.25 -19.93
C LYS A 83 34.35 18.67 -21.05
N GLU A 84 33.04 18.49 -20.89
CA GLU A 84 32.19 18.14 -22.03
C GLU A 84 30.95 19.02 -22.05
N LYS A 85 30.92 19.93 -23.03
CA LYS A 85 29.74 20.71 -23.39
C LYS A 85 28.75 19.75 -24.04
N ILE A 86 28.00 19.00 -23.25
CA ILE A 86 26.83 18.28 -23.74
C ILE A 86 25.87 19.36 -24.23
N LYS A 87 25.66 19.44 -25.54
CA LYS A 87 24.70 20.37 -26.11
C LYS A 87 23.31 19.96 -25.62
N PRO A 88 22.48 20.89 -25.12
CA PRO A 88 21.14 20.55 -24.62
C PRO A 88 20.27 19.89 -25.69
N GLU A 89 20.58 20.12 -26.97
CA GLU A 89 19.88 19.56 -28.13
C GLU A 89 20.22 18.08 -28.44
N SER A 90 21.29 17.52 -27.85
CA SER A 90 21.67 16.12 -28.11
C SER A 90 21.04 15.11 -27.14
N VAL A 91 20.33 15.58 -26.10
CA VAL A 91 19.67 14.73 -25.11
C VAL A 91 18.18 14.72 -25.38
N LYS A 92 17.72 13.77 -26.21
CA LYS A 92 16.29 13.50 -26.38
C LYS A 92 15.76 12.79 -25.14
N LEU A 93 15.23 13.55 -24.18
CA LEU A 93 14.47 12.98 -23.08
C LEU A 93 13.10 12.52 -23.62
N PRO A 94 12.73 11.24 -23.48
CA PRO A 94 11.47 10.72 -24.00
C PRO A 94 10.23 11.25 -23.25
N GLY A 95 10.42 11.90 -22.09
CA GLY A 95 9.37 12.51 -21.26
C GLY A 95 9.98 13.30 -20.09
N LEU A 96 9.13 14.01 -19.34
CA LEU A 96 9.57 14.73 -18.15
C LEU A 96 9.98 13.72 -17.06
N PRO A 97 11.18 13.83 -16.47
CA PRO A 97 11.58 12.95 -15.39
C PRO A 97 10.75 13.24 -14.14
N THR A 98 10.07 12.22 -13.60
CA THR A 98 9.44 12.29 -12.28
C THR A 98 10.41 11.77 -11.20
N PRO A 99 10.43 12.36 -9.99
CA PRO A 99 11.33 11.93 -8.92
C PRO A 99 11.00 10.52 -8.38
N GLY A 100 9.81 10.01 -8.66
CA GLY A 100 9.34 8.68 -8.27
C GLY A 100 7.95 8.41 -8.83
N ALA A 101 7.45 7.18 -8.63
CA ALA A 101 6.08 6.83 -8.97
C ALA A 101 5.10 7.51 -8.00
N PRO A 102 3.97 8.07 -8.48
CA PRO A 102 2.93 8.57 -7.60
C PRO A 102 2.26 7.41 -6.86
N TRP A 103 2.01 7.59 -5.56
CA TRP A 103 1.29 6.63 -4.73
C TRP A 103 -0.15 7.09 -4.53
N TRP A 104 -1.11 6.17 -4.63
CA TRP A 104 -2.54 6.47 -4.56
C TRP A 104 -3.03 7.00 -3.20
N TRP A 105 -2.27 6.80 -2.12
CA TRP A 105 -2.56 7.34 -0.78
C TRP A 105 -1.82 8.67 -0.49
N ASP A 106 -0.87 9.04 -1.33
CA ASP A 106 -0.21 10.34 -1.30
C ASP A 106 -1.06 11.28 -2.16
N GLY A 107 -2.03 11.95 -1.53
CA GLY A 107 -3.06 12.78 -2.19
C GLY A 107 -2.56 14.02 -2.92
N HIS A 108 -1.28 14.05 -3.33
CA HIS A 108 -0.65 15.13 -4.06
C HIS A 108 -0.29 14.67 -5.48
N SER A 109 -1.26 14.73 -6.38
CA SER A 109 -0.99 14.65 -7.82
C SER A 109 -0.43 16.01 -8.27
N TYR A 110 0.87 16.25 -8.07
CA TYR A 110 1.53 17.53 -8.38
C TYR A 110 1.58 17.90 -9.88
N PHE A 111 1.01 17.10 -10.78
CA PHE A 111 1.17 17.26 -12.23
C PHE A 111 -0.13 17.56 -13.01
N GLU A 112 -1.25 17.82 -12.33
CA GLU A 112 -2.54 18.03 -13.01
C GLU A 112 -2.72 19.41 -13.68
N CYS A 113 -1.75 20.31 -13.59
CA CYS A 113 -1.81 21.63 -14.24
C CYS A 113 -0.92 21.72 -15.48
N THR A 114 -1.16 20.87 -16.48
CA THR A 114 -0.75 21.21 -17.85
C THR A 114 -2.00 21.20 -18.70
N SER A 115 -2.45 22.38 -19.13
CA SER A 115 -3.54 22.53 -20.09
C SER A 115 -3.20 21.69 -21.33
N PRO A 116 -4.14 20.88 -21.85
CA PRO A 116 -3.87 20.14 -23.08
C PRO A 116 -3.51 21.14 -24.18
N ALA A 117 -2.40 20.87 -24.87
CA ALA A 117 -2.01 21.62 -26.05
C ALA A 117 -3.17 21.61 -27.06
N PRO A 118 -3.45 22.72 -27.76
CA PRO A 118 -4.54 22.76 -28.75
C PRO A 118 -4.31 21.69 -29.81
N GLU A 119 -5.29 20.80 -30.00
CA GLU A 119 -5.23 19.75 -31.00
C GLU A 119 -5.08 20.36 -32.41
N PRO A 120 -4.20 19.80 -33.27
CA PRO A 120 -4.10 20.24 -34.66
C PRO A 120 -5.41 19.93 -35.41
N PRO A 121 -5.81 20.77 -36.37
CA PRO A 121 -7.09 20.63 -37.05
C PRO A 121 -7.19 19.29 -37.80
N PRO A 122 -8.38 18.66 -37.82
CA PRO A 122 -8.57 17.37 -38.49
C PRO A 122 -8.31 17.50 -40.00
N PRO A 123 -7.73 16.46 -40.65
CA PRO A 123 -7.55 16.45 -42.09
C PRO A 123 -8.91 16.44 -42.82
N PRO A 124 -8.99 17.03 -44.03
CA PRO A 124 -10.25 17.11 -44.78
C PRO A 124 -10.74 15.71 -45.18
N CYS A 125 -12.04 15.47 -44.95
CA CYS A 125 -12.70 14.19 -45.23
C CYS A 125 -12.61 13.80 -46.72
N PRO A 126 -12.42 12.51 -47.04
CA PRO A 126 -12.54 12.03 -48.41
C PRO A 126 -13.99 12.08 -48.93
N PRO A 127 -14.22 12.24 -50.25
CA PRO A 127 -15.54 12.38 -50.82
C PRO A 127 -16.39 11.11 -50.67
N MET A 128 -17.67 11.32 -50.37
CA MET A 128 -18.70 10.32 -50.10
C MET A 128 -18.84 9.33 -51.26
N THR A 129 -18.58 8.04 -51.00
CA THR A 129 -19.10 6.95 -51.83
C THR A 129 -20.41 6.45 -51.23
N GLN A 130 -21.37 6.18 -52.10
CA GLN A 130 -22.81 6.17 -51.87
C GLN A 130 -23.34 5.07 -50.92
N ALA A 131 -24.53 5.38 -50.40
CA ALA A 131 -25.30 4.65 -49.41
C ALA A 131 -25.81 3.27 -49.88
N ALA A 132 -25.92 2.35 -48.92
CA ALA A 132 -26.78 1.17 -48.96
C ALA A 132 -27.50 1.02 -47.59
N PRO A 133 -28.70 0.40 -47.54
CA PRO A 133 -29.85 0.89 -46.74
C PRO A 133 -29.81 0.61 -45.22
N ARG A 134 -30.46 1.50 -44.44
CA ARG A 134 -30.91 1.27 -43.04
C ARG A 134 -32.27 0.55 -43.07
N GLU A 135 -32.61 -0.40 -42.19
CA GLU A 135 -33.13 -0.30 -40.80
C GLU A 135 -33.56 -1.73 -40.35
N PRO A 136 -33.95 -2.06 -39.08
CA PRO A 136 -34.29 -1.19 -37.94
C PRO A 136 -33.61 -1.54 -36.59
N THR A 137 -33.61 -0.58 -35.66
CA THR A 137 -33.60 -0.75 -34.19
C THR A 137 -35.02 -0.43 -33.70
N PRO A 138 -35.60 -0.94 -32.58
CA PRO A 138 -34.97 -1.05 -31.25
C PRO A 138 -35.51 -2.15 -30.28
N CYS A 139 -34.73 -2.53 -29.26
CA CYS A 139 -35.17 -3.19 -28.01
C CYS A 139 -35.88 -4.57 -28.12
N ASP A 140 -35.12 -5.66 -28.14
CA ASP A 140 -35.59 -6.97 -27.65
C ASP A 140 -34.62 -7.51 -26.59
N PRO A 141 -35.11 -8.06 -25.46
CA PRO A 141 -34.27 -8.67 -24.44
C PRO A 141 -33.58 -9.93 -24.98
N PRO A 142 -32.35 -10.25 -24.53
CA PRO A 142 -31.64 -11.43 -25.01
C PRO A 142 -32.42 -12.71 -24.67
N PRO A 143 -32.58 -13.65 -25.62
CA PRO A 143 -33.22 -14.93 -25.35
C PRO A 143 -32.40 -15.77 -24.37
N ALA A 144 -33.12 -16.50 -23.51
CA ALA A 144 -32.58 -17.33 -22.44
C ALA A 144 -31.49 -18.32 -22.92
N PRO A 145 -30.49 -18.64 -22.07
CA PRO A 145 -29.45 -19.59 -22.45
C PRO A 145 -30.03 -21.00 -22.57
N THR A 146 -30.04 -21.52 -23.79
CA THR A 146 -30.28 -22.93 -24.08
C THR A 146 -29.10 -23.75 -23.55
N CYS A 147 -29.35 -24.57 -22.53
CA CYS A 147 -28.37 -25.54 -22.03
C CYS A 147 -28.02 -26.58 -23.13
N PRO A 148 -26.74 -26.82 -23.44
CA PRO A 148 -26.35 -28.00 -24.21
C PRO A 148 -26.37 -29.25 -23.32
N PRO A 149 -26.80 -30.41 -23.84
CA PRO A 149 -26.92 -31.65 -23.09
C PRO A 149 -25.55 -32.28 -22.80
N SER A 150 -25.37 -32.68 -21.52
CA SER A 150 -24.60 -33.82 -21.03
C SER A 150 -23.21 -34.08 -21.64
N VAL A 151 -22.17 -33.57 -20.97
CA VAL A 151 -20.80 -34.09 -21.05
C VAL A 151 -20.59 -35.07 -19.87
N PRO A 152 -20.02 -36.27 -20.06
CA PRO A 152 -19.79 -37.25 -19.00
C PRO A 152 -18.78 -36.77 -17.94
N PRO A 153 -18.78 -37.36 -16.72
CA PRO A 153 -18.08 -36.80 -15.56
C PRO A 153 -16.56 -36.70 -15.76
N CYS A 154 -16.01 -35.54 -15.43
CA CYS A 154 -14.58 -35.27 -15.39
C CYS A 154 -13.83 -36.34 -14.57
N GLN A 155 -12.82 -36.95 -15.18
CA GLN A 155 -11.86 -37.78 -14.44
C GLN A 155 -11.11 -36.93 -13.41
N PRO A 156 -10.79 -37.50 -12.23
CA PRO A 156 -10.02 -36.78 -11.22
C PRO A 156 -8.61 -36.46 -11.72
N CYS A 157 -8.21 -35.20 -11.58
CA CYS A 157 -6.86 -34.73 -11.90
C CYS A 157 -5.79 -35.53 -11.12
N PRO A 158 -4.62 -35.82 -11.71
CA PRO A 158 -3.52 -36.44 -11.00
C PRO A 158 -2.98 -35.52 -9.88
N PRO A 159 -2.50 -36.07 -8.76
CA PRO A 159 -2.03 -35.28 -7.62
C PRO A 159 -0.78 -34.47 -7.98
N CYS A 160 -0.77 -33.21 -7.54
CA CYS A 160 0.38 -32.32 -7.64
C CYS A 160 1.62 -32.90 -6.93
N PRO A 161 2.84 -32.66 -7.44
CA PRO A 161 4.05 -33.08 -6.75
C PRO A 161 4.23 -32.33 -5.42
N PRO A 162 4.80 -32.98 -4.38
CA PRO A 162 4.99 -32.36 -3.08
C PRO A 162 5.99 -31.20 -3.13
N SER A 163 5.59 -30.07 -2.55
CA SER A 163 6.44 -28.89 -2.35
C SER A 163 7.61 -29.22 -1.40
N PRO A 164 8.86 -28.83 -1.73
CA PRO A 164 10.03 -29.24 -0.98
C PRO A 164 10.36 -28.24 0.14
N ASP A 165 9.44 -27.95 1.06
CA ASP A 165 9.78 -27.10 2.22
C ASP A 165 9.03 -27.53 3.48
N LYS A 166 9.39 -28.72 3.97
CA LYS A 166 9.39 -29.04 5.40
C LYS A 166 10.63 -29.89 5.70
N ARG A 167 11.68 -29.25 6.20
CA ARG A 167 12.71 -29.90 7.02
C ARG A 167 12.86 -29.14 8.32
N CYS A 168 12.65 -29.92 9.39
CA CYS A 168 13.13 -29.79 10.76
C CYS A 168 12.92 -28.46 11.48
#